data_AF-A0A3D2X182-F1
#
_entry.id   AF-A0A3D2X182-F1
#
_cell.length_a   1.000
_cell.length_b   1.000
_cell.length_c   1.000
_cell.angle_alpha   90.00
_cell.angle_beta   90.00
_cell.angle_gamma   90.00
#
_symmetry.space_group_name_H-M   'P 1'
#
loop_
_entity.id
_entity.type
_entity.pdbx_description
1 polymer ?
#
loop_
_entity_poly.entity_id
_entity_poly.type
_entity_poly.pdbx_seq_one_letter_code
_entity_poly.pdbx_strand_id
1 'polypeptide(L)'
;MNTRKIPLRKCTGCGEMKSKKEMIRVLKTPEDTIVLDTTGKKNGRGAYICNSLECLRKAIKSKGLERSLKTAIPKEVYEQLESELSEIADE
;
A
#
# COMPACT_ATOMS: atom_id res chain seq x y z
N MET A 1 1.20 8.73 -32.63
CA MET A 1 1.87 8.78 -31.32
C MET A 1 1.03 7.99 -30.32
N ASN A 2 1.49 6.81 -29.87
CA ASN A 2 0.78 6.09 -28.81
C ASN A 2 1.03 6.80 -27.47
N THR A 3 0.10 7.64 -27.05
CA THR A 3 0.04 8.14 -25.67
C THR A 3 -0.16 6.94 -24.75
N ARG A 4 0.93 6.47 -24.12
CA ARG A 4 0.84 5.37 -23.16
C ARG A 4 -0.05 5.83 -22.00
N LYS A 5 -1.24 5.24 -21.88
CA LYS A 5 -2.13 5.48 -20.74
C LYS A 5 -1.37 5.10 -19.46
N ILE A 6 -1.13 6.07 -18.59
CA ILE A 6 -0.51 5.81 -17.29
C ILE A 6 -1.58 5.11 -16.44
N PRO A 7 -1.34 3.86 -16.00
CA PRO A 7 -2.32 3.14 -15.21
C PRO A 7 -2.47 3.82 -13.85
N LEU A 8 -3.70 4.22 -13.54
CA LEU A 8 -4.07 4.71 -12.22
C LEU A 8 -4.31 3.53 -11.27
N ARG A 9 -4.13 3.80 -9.98
CA ARG A 9 -4.36 2.83 -8.90
C ARG A 9 -5.28 3.47 -7.87
N LYS A 10 -6.18 2.66 -7.32
CA LYS A 10 -7.09 3.09 -6.27
C LYS A 10 -6.38 2.97 -4.92
N CYS A 11 -6.37 4.04 -4.15
CA CYS A 11 -5.91 4.01 -2.76
C CYS A 11 -6.89 3.22 -1.89
N THR A 12 -6.39 2.26 -1.13
CA THR A 12 -7.20 1.48 -0.17
C THR A 12 -7.67 2.33 1.03
N GLY A 13 -7.00 3.44 1.31
CA GLY A 13 -7.35 4.37 2.40
C GLY A 13 -8.42 5.40 2.01
N CYS A 14 -8.10 6.28 1.04
CA CYS A 14 -8.99 7.37 0.62
C CYS A 14 -9.94 6.99 -0.54
N GLY A 15 -9.68 5.89 -1.25
CA GLY A 15 -10.49 5.47 -2.39
C GLY A 15 -10.25 6.25 -3.69
N GLU A 16 -9.36 7.25 -3.70
CA GLU A 16 -9.04 8.04 -4.89
C GLU A 16 -8.15 7.27 -5.87
N MET A 17 -8.25 7.63 -7.14
CA MET A 17 -7.38 7.10 -8.21
C MET A 17 -6.15 8.00 -8.35
N LYS A 18 -4.95 7.46 -8.13
CA LYS A 18 -3.68 8.20 -8.23
C LYS A 18 -2.68 7.50 -9.15
N SER A 19 -1.66 8.23 -9.57
CA SER A 19 -0.59 7.65 -10.37
C SER A 19 0.26 6.69 -9.52
N LYS A 20 0.88 5.68 -10.15
CA LYS A 20 1.74 4.72 -9.45
C LYS A 20 2.88 5.41 -8.67
N LYS A 21 3.34 6.59 -9.10
CA LYS A 21 4.47 7.30 -8.49
C LYS A 21 4.14 7.91 -7.12
N GLU A 22 2.89 8.24 -6.88
CA GLU A 22 2.43 8.90 -5.65
C GLU A 22 1.93 7.89 -4.60
N MET A 23 2.17 6.60 -4.85
CA MET A 23 1.59 5.52 -4.10
C MET A 23 2.64 4.53 -3.64
N ILE A 24 2.45 4.05 -2.42
CA ILE A 24 3.22 2.97 -1.84
C ILE A 24 2.38 1.69 -1.95
N ARG A 25 3.03 0.59 -2.33
CA ARG A 25 2.39 -0.72 -2.39
C ARG A 25 2.64 -1.47 -1.10
N VAL A 26 1.58 -1.87 -0.41
CA VAL A 26 1.63 -2.87 0.66
C VAL A 26 1.53 -4.24 0.00
N LEU A 27 2.53 -5.09 0.19
CA LEU A 27 2.66 -6.38 -0.45
C LEU A 27 2.53 -7.52 0.56
N LYS A 28 1.66 -8.48 0.25
CA LYS A 28 1.68 -9.80 0.86
C LYS A 28 2.57 -10.73 0.05
N THR A 29 3.69 -11.17 0.63
CA THR A 29 4.62 -12.11 0.01
C THR A 29 4.04 -13.54 -0.01
N PRO A 30 4.63 -14.47 -0.78
CA PRO A 30 4.25 -15.88 -0.76
C PRO A 30 4.38 -16.54 0.63
N GLU A 31 5.27 -16.04 1.47
CA GLU A 31 5.52 -16.47 2.85
C GLU A 31 4.53 -15.85 3.86
N ASP A 32 3.39 -15.36 3.37
CA ASP A 32 2.34 -14.68 4.15
C ASP A 32 2.80 -13.45 4.95
N THR A 33 3.96 -12.88 4.61
CA THR A 33 4.49 -11.69 5.28
C THR A 33 4.00 -10.43 4.58
N ILE A 34 3.68 -9.39 5.35
CA ILE A 34 3.24 -8.09 4.82
C ILE A 34 4.38 -7.08 4.92
N VAL A 35 4.72 -6.44 3.81
CA VAL A 35 5.83 -5.47 3.72
C VAL A 35 5.46 -4.29 2.83
N LEU A 36 6.14 -3.14 3.00
CA LEU A 36 6.10 -2.07 2.01
C LEU A 36 7.00 -2.41 0.80
N ASP A 37 6.48 -2.19 -0.39
CA ASP A 37 7.16 -2.38 -1.67
C ASP A 37 7.17 -1.06 -2.45
N THR A 38 8.23 -0.28 -2.26
CA THR A 38 8.51 0.95 -3.02
C THR A 38 8.92 0.64 -4.46
N THR A 39 9.49 -0.54 -4.71
CA THR A 39 9.98 -0.94 -6.05
C THR A 39 8.84 -1.31 -7.00
N GLY A 40 7.75 -1.85 -6.45
CA GLY A 40 6.63 -2.39 -7.22
C GLY A 40 7.00 -3.58 -8.10
N LYS A 41 8.12 -4.27 -7.82
CA LYS A 41 8.65 -5.40 -8.59
C LYS A 41 8.52 -6.74 -7.86
N LYS A 42 8.27 -6.71 -6.55
CA LYS A 42 8.18 -7.92 -5.74
C LYS A 42 6.88 -8.70 -6.03
N ASN A 43 6.98 -10.02 -5.98
CA ASN A 43 5.88 -10.94 -6.26
C ASN A 43 4.92 -11.05 -5.07
N GLY A 44 3.64 -11.21 -5.36
CA GLY A 44 2.60 -11.38 -4.35
C GLY A 44 1.39 -10.45 -4.54
N ARG A 45 0.47 -10.48 -3.57
CA ARG A 45 -0.76 -9.68 -3.60
C ARG A 45 -0.48 -8.27 -3.10
N GLY A 46 -0.80 -7.27 -3.91
CA GLY A 46 -0.55 -5.86 -3.56
C GLY A 46 -1.82 -5.08 -3.31
N ALA A 47 -1.79 -4.24 -2.28
CA ALA A 47 -2.74 -3.14 -2.07
C ALA A 47 -1.96 -1.83 -2.20
N TYR A 48 -2.57 -0.80 -2.79
CA TYR A 48 -1.90 0.50 -2.93
C TYR A 48 -2.47 1.50 -1.93
N ILE A 49 -1.60 2.27 -1.30
CA ILE A 49 -1.95 3.40 -0.44
C ILE A 49 -1.25 4.65 -0.96
N CYS A 50 -1.78 5.83 -0.67
CA CYS A 50 -1.03 7.08 -0.89
C CYS A 50 0.24 7.07 -0.02
N ASN A 51 1.29 7.77 -0.44
CA ASN A 51 2.43 8.07 0.44
C ASN A 51 2.02 9.04 1.57
N SER A 52 1.21 8.56 2.51
CA SER A 52 0.60 9.35 3.58
C SER A 52 0.12 8.44 4.70
N LEU A 53 0.59 8.73 5.92
CA LEU A 53 0.18 8.05 7.15
C LEU A 53 -1.34 8.08 7.37
N GLU A 54 -2.01 9.16 6.94
CA GLU A 54 -3.47 9.22 7.04
C GLU A 54 -4.16 8.15 6.21
N CYS A 55 -3.67 7.89 4.99
CA CYS A 55 -4.25 6.88 4.12
C CYS A 55 -4.01 5.48 4.66
N LEU A 56 -2.84 5.23 5.26
CA LEU A 56 -2.56 3.98 5.96
C LEU A 56 -3.53 3.77 7.12
N ARG A 57 -3.68 4.75 8.02
CA ARG A 57 -4.61 4.69 9.16
C ARG A 57 -6.06 4.48 8.75
N LYS A 58 -6.51 5.17 7.69
CA LYS A 58 -7.85 4.98 7.10
C LYS A 58 -8.03 3.55 6.57
N ALA A 59 -7.01 3.00 5.92
CA ALA A 59 -7.03 1.63 5.39
C ALA A 59 -7.05 0.57 6.51
N ILE A 60 -6.35 0.82 7.63
CA ILE A 60 -6.36 -0.03 8.83
C ILE A 60 -7.75 -0.02 9.47
N LYS A 61 -8.29 1.19 9.76
CA LYS A 61 -9.60 1.35 10.41
C LYS A 61 -10.74 0.71 9.63
N SER A 62 -10.68 0.76 8.29
CA SER A 62 -11.69 0.17 7.41
C SER A 62 -11.45 -1.32 7.10
N LYS A 63 -10.39 -1.93 7.63
CA LYS A 63 -9.89 -3.26 7.25
C LYS A 63 -9.68 -3.41 5.74
N GLY A 64 -9.37 -2.31 5.07
CA GLY A 64 -9.20 -2.28 3.61
C GLY A 64 -7.98 -3.08 3.15
N LEU A 65 -6.90 -3.06 3.94
CA LEU A 65 -5.69 -3.83 3.66
C LEU A 65 -5.95 -5.34 3.77
N GLU A 66 -6.58 -5.78 4.87
CA GLU A 66 -6.95 -7.19 5.07
C GLU A 66 -7.80 -7.74 3.93
N ARG A 67 -8.82 -6.97 3.50
CA ARG A 67 -9.69 -7.33 2.37
C ARG A 67 -8.92 -7.42 1.06
N SER A 68 -8.02 -6.48 0.81
CA SER A 68 -7.25 -6.40 -0.44
C SER A 68 -6.19 -7.50 -0.53
N LEU A 69 -5.54 -7.81 0.59
CA LEU A 69 -4.49 -8.84 0.69
C LEU A 69 -5.07 -10.24 0.96
N LYS A 70 -6.37 -10.31 1.31
CA LYS A 70 -7.11 -11.51 1.73
C LYS A 70 -6.40 -12.26 2.87
N THR A 71 -5.99 -11.51 3.89
CA THR A 71 -5.33 -12.05 5.08
C THR A 71 -5.64 -11.18 6.28
N ALA A 72 -5.69 -11.77 7.47
CA ALA A 72 -5.66 -10.99 8.70
C ALA A 72 -4.25 -10.39 8.86
N ILE A 73 -4.19 -9.15 9.34
CA ILE A 73 -2.92 -8.44 9.59
C ILE A 73 -2.88 -8.13 11.08
N PRO A 74 -1.87 -8.61 11.80
CA PRO A 74 -1.75 -8.36 13.23
C PRO A 74 -1.32 -6.90 13.49
N LYS A 75 -1.55 -6.41 14.72
CA LYS A 75 -1.36 -5.00 15.07
C LYS A 75 0.10 -4.57 14.96
N GLU A 76 1.01 -5.46 15.32
CA GLU A 76 2.45 -5.27 15.29
C GLU A 76 2.92 -4.95 13.86
N VAL A 77 2.34 -5.61 12.86
CA VAL A 77 2.63 -5.34 11.45
C VAL A 77 2.14 -3.96 11.05
N TYR A 78 0.97 -3.51 11.52
CA TYR A 78 0.50 -2.16 11.24
C TYR A 78 1.43 -1.08 11.84
N GLU A 79 1.92 -1.30 13.06
CA GLU A 79 2.89 -0.41 13.70
C GLU A 79 4.21 -0.34 12.91
N GLN A 80 4.70 -1.49 12.42
CA GLN A 80 5.86 -1.54 11.53
C GLN A 80 5.62 -0.75 10.23
N LEU A 81 4.48 -0.97 9.56
CA LEU A 81 4.12 -0.26 8.34
C LEU A 81 3.98 1.26 8.55
N GLU A 82 3.47 1.71 9.70
CA GLU A 82 3.40 3.13 10.05
C GLU A 82 4.80 3.72 10.24
N SER A 83 5.71 3.02 10.92
CA SER A 83 7.10 3.46 11.10
C SER A 83 7.83 3.58 9.76
N GLU A 84 7.81 2.51 8.96
CA GLU A 84 8.48 2.50 7.64
C GLU A 84 7.91 3.58 6.72
N LEU A 85 6.60 3.82 6.72
CA LEU A 85 5.98 4.84 5.88
C LEU A 85 6.36 6.26 6.32
N SER A 86 6.54 6.50 7.63
CA SER A 86 7.02 7.78 8.13
C SER A 86 8.44 8.06 7.61
N GLU A 87 9.33 7.08 7.72
CA GLU A 87 10.71 7.20 7.25
C GLU A 87 10.77 7.50 5.74
N ILE A 88 9.90 6.85 4.94
CA ILE A 88 9.82 7.09 3.49
C ILE A 88 9.18 8.44 3.14
N ALA A 89 8.33 9.00 4.00
CA ALA A 89 7.69 10.29 3.76
C ALA A 89 8.60 11.48 4.08
N ASP A 90 9.60 11.27 4.94
CA ASP A 90 10.58 12.27 5.35
C ASP A 90 11.82 12.33 4.41
N GLU A 91 11.96 11.37 3.47
CA GLU A 91 12.96 11.36 2.36
C GLU A 91 12.42 11.89 1.02
#